data_AF-A0A1F9MYL9-F1
#
_entry.id   AF-A0A1F9MYL9-F1
#
_cell.length_a   1.000
_cell.length_b   1.000
_cell.length_c   1.000
_cell.angle_alpha   90.00
_cell.angle_beta   90.00
_cell.angle_gamma   90.00
#
_symmetry.space_group_name_H-M   'P 1'
#
loop_
_entity.id
_entity.type
_entity.pdbx_description
1 polymer ?
#
loop_
_entity_poly.entity_id
_entity_poly.type
_entity_poly.pdbx_seq_one_letter_code
_entity_poly.pdbx_strand_id
1 'polypeptide(L)'
;MRWILALSTLLICSGAHAAGLTDIAARVKPAVMQLSITNSSGEVVGNGTGFFISEDGLLVTNFHVIETAHGVIAQGPDEAVVEMLGVLAQDEEKDLAILQAKGAGHRILQLGDSVDLAEGTQVVVLGSPRGLLGSFSEGIVSAVRENGLPEKYRADSRQRGRLIQITAPIAPGSSGSPVLTLDGEVIGVAQSLVVGGGNLNFAVPVEAVKELAGTIALDAKPRPFQPFPWHNLVGSMIFFAVFATVLVVVQRVGRKGSPSETRSVN
;
A
#
# COMPACT_ATOMS: atom_id res chain seq x y z
N MET A 1 29.50 65.29 -19.97
CA MET A 1 29.23 63.91 -20.41
C MET A 1 28.81 63.10 -19.19
N ARG A 2 27.51 62.80 -19.05
CA ARG A 2 26.94 62.03 -17.92
C ARG A 2 26.75 60.59 -18.39
N TRP A 3 27.41 59.63 -17.76
CA TRP A 3 27.15 58.21 -17.94
C TRP A 3 26.21 57.75 -16.82
N ILE A 4 25.01 57.31 -17.19
CA ILE A 4 24.06 56.65 -16.29
C ILE A 4 24.29 55.15 -16.45
N LEU A 5 24.84 54.51 -15.42
CA LEU A 5 24.89 53.06 -15.31
C LEU A 5 23.52 52.58 -14.82
N ALA A 6 22.73 51.99 -15.73
CA ALA A 6 21.52 51.27 -15.36
C ALA A 6 21.93 49.90 -14.82
N LEU A 7 21.81 49.71 -13.51
CA LEU A 7 22.00 48.43 -12.85
C LEU A 7 20.74 47.59 -13.06
N SER A 8 20.75 46.71 -14.05
CA SER A 8 19.70 45.73 -14.27
C SER A 8 19.83 44.61 -13.22
N THR A 9 19.02 44.67 -12.17
CA THR A 9 18.81 43.52 -11.27
C THR A 9 18.10 42.41 -12.04
N LEU A 10 18.86 41.38 -12.41
CA LEU A 10 18.34 40.13 -12.94
C LEU A 10 17.65 39.40 -11.77
N LEU A 11 16.33 39.50 -11.65
CA LEU A 11 15.57 38.58 -10.81
C LEU A 11 15.66 37.19 -11.43
N ILE A 12 16.52 36.34 -10.87
CA ILE A 12 16.46 34.91 -11.10
C ILE A 12 15.24 34.43 -10.32
N CYS A 13 14.08 34.36 -10.98
CA CYS A 13 12.98 33.55 -10.50
C CYS A 13 13.48 32.10 -10.48
N SER A 14 13.88 31.60 -9.32
CA SER A 14 14.01 30.17 -9.09
C SER A 14 12.62 29.58 -9.28
N GLY A 15 12.37 29.04 -10.48
CA GLY A 15 11.17 28.29 -10.74
C GLY A 15 11.16 27.10 -9.79
N ALA A 16 10.35 27.20 -8.73
CA ALA A 16 9.88 26.01 -8.04
C ALA A 16 9.14 25.21 -9.12
N HIS A 17 9.81 24.23 -9.70
CA HIS A 17 9.17 23.27 -10.59
C HIS A 17 8.14 22.58 -9.69
N ALA A 18 6.86 22.94 -9.83
CA ALA A 18 5.79 22.14 -9.25
C ALA A 18 5.98 20.75 -9.87
N ALA A 19 6.57 19.84 -9.10
CA ALA A 19 6.95 18.52 -9.59
C ALA A 19 5.69 17.86 -10.16
N GLY A 20 5.73 17.52 -11.44
CA GLY A 20 4.59 16.89 -12.09
C GLY A 20 4.35 15.50 -11.49
N LEU A 21 3.16 14.92 -11.73
CA LEU A 21 2.86 13.54 -11.32
C LEU A 21 3.91 12.53 -11.80
N THR A 22 4.53 12.79 -12.95
CA THR A 22 5.64 12.01 -13.49
C THR A 22 6.89 12.08 -12.61
N ASP A 23 7.22 13.25 -12.06
CA ASP A 23 8.43 13.45 -11.25
C ASP A 23 8.29 12.76 -9.90
N ILE A 24 7.14 12.90 -9.25
CA ILE A 24 6.86 12.17 -8.00
C ILE A 24 6.87 10.67 -8.24
N ALA A 25 6.23 10.17 -9.30
CA ALA A 25 6.22 8.75 -9.62
C ALA A 25 7.66 8.21 -9.78
N ALA A 26 8.51 8.90 -10.54
CA ALA A 26 9.90 8.50 -10.73
C ALA A 26 10.70 8.52 -9.41
N ARG A 27 10.44 9.50 -8.54
CA ARG A 27 11.12 9.66 -7.25
C ARG A 27 10.78 8.56 -6.25
N VAL A 28 9.50 8.21 -6.13
CA VAL A 28 9.01 7.30 -5.07
C VAL A 28 9.03 5.83 -5.46
N LYS A 29 8.99 5.52 -6.77
CA LYS A 29 8.90 4.14 -7.28
C LYS A 29 10.00 3.19 -6.80
N PRO A 30 11.28 3.60 -6.70
CA PRO A 30 12.35 2.73 -6.21
C PRO A 30 12.18 2.26 -4.75
N ALA A 31 11.34 2.92 -3.95
CA ALA A 31 11.13 2.59 -2.54
C ALA A 31 9.92 1.68 -2.30
N VAL A 32 9.13 1.39 -3.34
CA VAL A 32 7.88 0.61 -3.25
C VAL A 32 8.08 -0.77 -3.87
N MET A 33 7.70 -1.80 -3.11
CA MET A 33 7.92 -3.20 -3.45
C MET A 33 6.59 -3.93 -3.59
N GLN A 34 6.49 -4.81 -4.58
CA GLN A 34 5.48 -5.87 -4.59
C GLN A 34 5.89 -6.94 -3.57
N LEU A 35 4.95 -7.38 -2.75
CA LEU A 35 5.17 -8.49 -1.82
C LEU A 35 4.50 -9.75 -2.36
N SER A 36 5.25 -10.84 -2.44
CA SER A 36 4.76 -12.19 -2.72
C SER A 36 4.84 -13.02 -1.45
N ILE A 37 3.69 -13.54 -1.02
CA ILE A 37 3.53 -14.24 0.25
C ILE A 37 3.58 -15.73 0.00
N THR A 38 4.47 -16.44 0.70
CA THR A 38 4.67 -17.88 0.49
C THR A 38 4.11 -18.72 1.64
N ASN A 39 3.60 -19.90 1.31
CA ASN A 39 3.25 -20.93 2.28
C ASN A 39 4.48 -21.76 2.72
N SER A 40 4.26 -22.81 3.52
CA SER A 40 5.33 -23.68 4.02
C SER A 40 6.05 -24.50 2.93
N SER A 41 5.42 -24.74 1.78
CA SER A 41 6.05 -25.36 0.59
C SER A 41 6.81 -24.36 -0.28
N GLY A 42 6.77 -23.06 0.04
CA GLY A 42 7.41 -22.01 -0.75
C GLY A 42 6.58 -21.52 -1.94
N GLU A 43 5.33 -21.97 -2.08
CA GLU A 43 4.43 -21.54 -3.15
C GLU A 43 3.83 -20.17 -2.81
N VAL A 44 3.71 -19.31 -3.82
CA VAL A 44 3.07 -18.00 -3.67
C VAL A 44 1.56 -18.17 -3.53
N VAL A 45 1.03 -17.77 -2.37
CA VAL A 45 -0.39 -17.90 -2.00
C VAL A 45 -1.10 -16.56 -1.85
N GLY A 46 -0.36 -15.45 -1.89
CA GLY A 46 -0.92 -14.11 -1.77
C GLY A 46 0.05 -13.05 -2.27
N ASN A 47 -0.47 -11.84 -2.44
CA ASN A 47 0.30 -10.69 -2.86
C ASN A 47 -0.17 -9.40 -2.17
N GLY A 48 0.75 -8.46 -2.01
CA GLY A 48 0.50 -7.14 -1.46
C GLY A 48 1.52 -6.14 -1.94
N THR A 49 1.56 -4.99 -1.27
CA THR A 49 2.55 -3.94 -1.50
C THR A 49 3.21 -3.60 -0.17
N GLY A 50 4.44 -3.12 -0.21
CA GLY A 50 5.06 -2.46 0.93
C GLY A 50 6.06 -1.42 0.47
N PHE A 51 6.58 -0.64 1.40
CA PHE A 51 7.54 0.42 1.09
C PHE A 51 8.56 0.59 2.20
N PHE A 52 9.78 0.98 1.82
CA PHE A 52 10.86 1.20 2.77
C PHE A 52 10.75 2.57 3.46
N ILE A 53 11.01 2.58 4.76
CA ILE A 53 11.10 3.80 5.59
C ILE A 53 12.50 4.02 6.16
N SER A 54 13.42 3.08 5.95
CA SER A 54 14.82 3.19 6.38
C SER A 54 15.77 2.50 5.39
N GLU A 55 16.99 3.04 5.29
CA GLU A 55 18.00 2.54 4.35
C GLU A 55 18.54 1.16 4.78
N ASP A 56 18.43 0.80 6.06
CA ASP A 56 18.80 -0.49 6.63
C ASP A 56 17.68 -1.55 6.52
N GLY A 57 16.55 -1.22 5.89
CA GLY A 57 15.60 -2.21 5.40
C GLY A 57 14.31 -2.38 6.19
N LEU A 58 13.87 -1.37 6.95
CA LEU A 58 12.53 -1.36 7.54
C LEU A 58 11.49 -1.15 6.43
N LEU A 59 10.66 -2.16 6.20
CA LEU A 59 9.60 -2.15 5.20
C LEU A 59 8.22 -2.19 5.87
N VAL A 60 7.37 -1.24 5.53
CA VAL A 60 6.00 -1.12 6.03
C VAL A 60 5.03 -1.83 5.07
N THR A 61 4.08 -2.57 5.63
CA THR A 61 2.94 -3.15 4.90
C THR A 61 1.74 -3.30 5.84
N ASN A 62 0.61 -3.82 5.33
CA ASN A 62 -0.50 -4.18 6.19
C ASN A 62 -0.27 -5.54 6.88
N PHE A 63 -0.79 -5.71 8.10
CA PHE A 63 -0.70 -6.97 8.82
C PHE A 63 -1.41 -8.11 8.09
N HIS A 64 -2.62 -7.89 7.56
CA HIS A 64 -3.38 -8.92 6.84
C HIS A 64 -2.67 -9.44 5.57
N VAL A 65 -1.70 -8.68 5.02
CA VAL A 65 -0.88 -9.15 3.90
C VAL A 65 0.04 -10.29 4.35
N ILE A 66 0.58 -10.22 5.57
CA ILE A 66 1.55 -11.18 6.10
C ILE A 66 0.96 -12.16 7.12
N GLU A 67 -0.34 -12.06 7.43
CA GLU A 67 -0.99 -12.82 8.50
C GLU A 67 -0.95 -14.35 8.30
N THR A 68 -0.77 -14.83 7.06
CA THR A 68 -0.64 -16.27 6.73
C THR A 68 0.74 -16.65 6.19
N ALA A 69 1.67 -15.69 6.19
CA ALA A 69 2.99 -15.87 5.60
C ALA A 69 3.81 -16.92 6.36
N HIS A 70 4.47 -17.79 5.61
CA HIS A 70 5.65 -18.53 6.06
C HIS A 70 6.94 -17.90 5.50
N GLY A 71 6.80 -17.05 4.49
CA GLY A 71 7.86 -16.25 3.91
C GLY A 71 7.29 -15.09 3.10
N VAL A 72 8.12 -14.07 2.88
CA VAL A 72 7.78 -12.90 2.05
C VAL A 72 8.96 -12.59 1.14
N ILE A 73 8.67 -12.49 -0.15
CA ILE A 73 9.61 -12.06 -1.18
C ILE A 73 9.17 -10.68 -1.65
N ALA A 74 10.06 -9.68 -1.55
CA ALA A 74 9.80 -8.34 -2.06
C ALA A 74 10.44 -8.19 -3.44
N GLN A 75 9.71 -7.62 -4.40
CA GLN A 75 10.23 -7.33 -5.74
C GLN A 75 10.08 -5.85 -6.06
N GLY A 76 11.20 -5.24 -6.44
CA GLY A 76 11.29 -3.84 -6.84
C GLY A 76 10.97 -3.65 -8.32
N PRO A 77 10.74 -2.39 -8.74
CA PRO A 77 10.34 -2.04 -10.11
C PRO A 77 11.38 -2.36 -11.19
N ASP A 78 12.63 -2.58 -10.81
CA ASP A 78 13.75 -3.04 -11.64
C ASP A 78 13.92 -4.57 -11.62
N GLU A 79 12.90 -5.29 -11.15
CA GLU A 79 12.88 -6.73 -10.92
C GLU A 79 13.85 -7.20 -9.82
N ALA A 80 14.50 -6.29 -9.09
CA ALA A 80 15.36 -6.65 -7.98
C ALA A 80 14.56 -7.34 -6.88
N VAL A 81 15.01 -8.53 -6.50
CA VAL A 81 14.38 -9.33 -5.45
C VAL A 81 15.11 -9.07 -4.13
N VAL A 82 14.33 -8.72 -3.11
CA VAL A 82 14.81 -8.49 -1.74
C VAL A 82 14.14 -9.50 -0.81
N GLU A 83 14.97 -10.24 -0.10
CA GLU A 83 14.55 -11.21 0.91
C GLU A 83 14.10 -10.49 2.18
N MET A 84 12.91 -10.82 2.71
CA MET A 84 12.49 -10.37 4.04
C MET A 84 12.97 -11.36 5.10
N LEU A 85 13.71 -10.88 6.09
CA LEU A 85 14.25 -11.67 7.20
C LEU A 85 13.18 -12.03 8.24
N GLY A 86 12.09 -11.26 8.32
CA GLY A 86 10.99 -11.52 9.24
C GLY A 86 10.27 -10.25 9.67
N VAL A 87 9.46 -10.38 10.72
CA VAL A 87 8.63 -9.31 11.30
C VAL A 87 9.33 -8.69 12.50
N LEU A 88 9.56 -7.38 12.49
CA LEU A 88 10.08 -6.65 13.65
C LEU A 88 8.96 -6.20 14.58
N ALA A 89 7.90 -5.62 14.01
CA ALA A 89 6.76 -5.11 14.75
C ALA A 89 5.47 -5.36 13.96
N GLN A 90 4.36 -5.55 14.67
CA GLN A 90 3.03 -5.70 14.07
C GLN A 90 1.97 -5.11 15.01
N ASP A 91 0.93 -4.55 14.42
CA ASP A 91 -0.28 -4.09 15.10
C ASP A 91 -1.49 -4.66 14.35
N GLU A 92 -2.14 -5.64 14.98
CA GLU A 92 -3.27 -6.36 14.39
C GLU A 92 -4.53 -5.49 14.34
N GLU A 93 -4.71 -4.58 15.30
CA GLU A 93 -5.86 -3.70 15.40
C GLU A 93 -5.79 -2.55 14.40
N LYS A 94 -4.58 -2.05 14.11
CA LYS A 94 -4.34 -1.01 13.09
C LYS A 94 -3.98 -1.57 11.72
N ASP A 95 -3.92 -2.90 11.60
CA ASP A 95 -3.57 -3.60 10.37
C ASP A 95 -2.22 -3.19 9.77
N LEU A 96 -1.17 -3.13 10.58
CA LEU A 96 0.17 -2.73 10.16
C LEU A 96 1.23 -3.75 10.56
N ALA A 97 2.26 -3.89 9.73
CA ALA A 97 3.45 -4.65 10.04
C ALA A 97 4.70 -3.91 9.52
N ILE A 98 5.79 -4.00 10.29
CA ILE A 98 7.13 -3.57 9.91
C ILE A 98 8.00 -4.82 9.78
N LEU A 99 8.48 -5.07 8.57
CA LEU A 99 9.35 -6.19 8.22
C LEU A 99 10.80 -5.70 8.17
N GLN A 100 11.73 -6.62 8.43
CA GLN A 100 13.15 -6.39 8.19
C GLN A 100 13.53 -7.01 6.85
N ALA A 101 14.06 -6.20 5.95
CA ALA A 101 14.68 -6.65 4.71
C ALA A 101 16.15 -7.00 4.91
N LYS A 102 16.66 -7.88 4.04
CA LYS A 102 18.09 -8.16 3.95
C LYS A 102 18.81 -7.05 3.18
N GLY A 103 20.03 -6.75 3.61
CA GLY A 103 20.87 -5.73 2.97
C GLY A 103 20.56 -4.30 3.44
N ALA A 104 21.28 -3.33 2.89
CA ALA A 104 21.16 -1.91 3.22
C ALA A 104 21.30 -1.06 1.95
N GLY A 105 21.09 0.26 2.08
CA GLY A 105 21.09 1.20 0.96
C GLY A 105 19.76 1.22 0.19
N HIS A 106 18.69 0.74 0.81
CA HIS A 106 17.34 0.75 0.21
C HIS A 106 16.87 2.18 0.00
N ARG A 107 16.12 2.43 -1.08
CA ARG A 107 15.49 3.73 -1.31
C ARG A 107 14.27 3.85 -0.40
N ILE A 108 14.12 4.99 0.25
CA ILE A 108 13.11 5.18 1.30
C ILE A 108 12.07 6.22 0.93
N LEU A 109 10.92 6.14 1.58
CA LEU A 109 9.92 7.19 1.61
C LEU A 109 9.93 7.89 2.97
N GLN A 110 9.82 9.21 2.94
CA GLN A 110 9.72 10.01 4.15
C GLN A 110 8.31 9.91 4.72
N LEU A 111 8.19 9.71 6.02
CA LEU A 111 6.92 9.74 6.72
C LEU A 111 6.53 11.21 6.97
N GLY A 112 5.44 11.66 6.37
CA GLY A 112 4.85 12.99 6.56
C GLY A 112 3.98 13.04 7.80
N ASP A 113 2.92 13.85 7.77
CA ASP A 113 1.95 14.02 8.86
C ASP A 113 0.52 13.97 8.30
N SER A 114 -0.41 13.37 9.04
CA SER A 114 -1.82 13.31 8.68
C SER A 114 -2.77 13.82 9.76
N VAL A 115 -2.28 14.46 10.82
CA VAL A 115 -3.08 14.99 11.93
C VAL A 115 -4.10 16.02 11.44
N ASP A 116 -3.66 17.00 10.64
CA ASP A 116 -4.50 18.09 10.12
C ASP A 116 -4.81 17.93 8.62
N LEU A 117 -5.04 16.70 8.18
CA LEU A 117 -5.28 16.39 6.78
C LEU A 117 -6.63 16.95 6.31
N ALA A 118 -6.59 17.95 5.43
CA ALA A 118 -7.79 18.57 4.89
C ALA A 118 -8.45 17.69 3.81
N GLU A 119 -9.77 17.60 3.82
CA GLU A 119 -10.55 17.06 2.70
C GLU A 119 -10.24 17.86 1.42
N GLY A 120 -10.11 17.17 0.28
CA GLY A 120 -9.67 17.75 -0.98
C GLY A 120 -8.16 17.78 -1.19
N THR A 121 -7.34 17.44 -0.18
CA THR A 121 -5.88 17.28 -0.34
C THR A 121 -5.58 16.26 -1.44
N GLN A 122 -4.78 16.64 -2.43
CA GLN A 122 -4.36 15.73 -3.50
C GLN A 122 -3.42 14.67 -2.96
N VAL A 123 -3.65 13.43 -3.40
CA VAL A 123 -2.85 12.27 -3.00
C VAL A 123 -2.54 11.40 -4.20
N VAL A 124 -1.45 10.67 -4.10
CA VAL A 124 -1.11 9.60 -5.04
C VAL A 124 -0.88 8.30 -4.30
N VAL A 125 -1.21 7.19 -4.95
CA VAL A 125 -0.98 5.84 -4.43
C VAL A 125 -0.13 5.10 -5.44
N LEU A 126 0.93 4.47 -4.95
CA LEU A 126 1.80 3.62 -5.76
C LEU A 126 1.82 2.22 -5.19
N GLY A 127 1.51 1.21 -6.01
CA GLY A 127 1.58 -0.16 -5.55
C GLY A 127 1.40 -1.20 -6.64
N SER A 128 0.91 -2.37 -6.24
CA SER A 128 0.84 -3.57 -7.10
C SER A 128 -0.56 -4.17 -7.16
N PRO A 129 -1.59 -3.42 -7.63
CA PRO A 129 -2.94 -3.94 -7.80
C PRO A 129 -2.92 -5.17 -8.71
N ARG A 130 -3.47 -6.29 -8.22
CA ARG A 130 -3.49 -7.60 -8.88
C ARG A 130 -2.10 -8.12 -9.27
N GLY A 131 -1.07 -7.66 -8.56
CA GLY A 131 0.32 -8.00 -8.83
C GLY A 131 0.95 -7.22 -10.00
N LEU A 132 0.28 -6.17 -10.50
CA LEU A 132 0.82 -5.28 -11.53
C LEU A 132 1.71 -4.21 -10.88
N LEU A 133 2.96 -4.58 -10.63
CA LEU A 133 3.96 -3.73 -9.99
C LEU A 133 4.09 -2.35 -10.65
N GLY A 134 4.13 -1.32 -9.81
CA GLY A 134 4.39 0.06 -10.23
C GLY A 134 3.17 0.77 -10.80
N SER A 135 1.96 0.33 -10.42
CA SER A 135 0.73 1.04 -10.76
C SER A 135 0.60 2.30 -9.92
N PHE A 136 0.57 3.44 -10.61
CA PHE A 136 0.45 4.76 -10.02
C PHE A 136 -0.96 5.30 -10.24
N SER A 137 -1.64 5.72 -9.17
CA SER A 137 -2.98 6.32 -9.23
C SER A 137 -3.02 7.62 -8.43
N GLU A 138 -3.88 8.54 -8.87
CA GLU A 138 -4.10 9.83 -8.22
C GLU A 138 -5.52 9.94 -7.67
N GLY A 139 -5.70 10.81 -6.68
CA GLY A 139 -7.00 11.13 -6.12
C GLY A 139 -6.90 12.25 -5.09
N ILE A 140 -7.88 12.28 -4.18
CA ILE A 140 -7.94 13.21 -3.07
C ILE A 140 -8.28 12.49 -1.77
N VAL A 141 -7.99 13.15 -0.65
CA VAL A 141 -8.60 12.87 0.65
C VAL A 141 -10.09 13.22 0.56
N SER A 142 -10.94 12.21 0.65
CA SER A 142 -12.40 12.38 0.59
C SER A 142 -13.00 12.72 1.94
N ALA A 143 -12.47 12.12 3.01
CA ALA A 143 -12.93 12.30 4.38
C ALA A 143 -11.88 11.75 5.35
N VAL A 144 -11.81 12.30 6.56
CA VAL A 144 -11.10 11.70 7.68
C VAL A 144 -12.12 11.09 8.64
N ARG A 145 -11.96 9.80 8.96
CA ARG A 145 -12.87 9.02 9.80
C ARG A 145 -12.22 8.78 11.15
N GLU A 146 -12.36 9.71 12.08
CA GLU A 146 -11.70 9.66 13.41
C GLU A 146 -12.01 8.38 14.21
N ASN A 147 -13.23 7.85 14.08
CA ASN A 147 -13.69 6.65 14.80
C ASN A 147 -13.90 5.43 13.88
N GLY A 148 -13.19 5.41 12.76
CA GLY A 148 -13.30 4.36 11.74
C GLY A 148 -14.67 4.31 11.07
N LEU A 149 -15.04 3.11 10.61
CA LEU A 149 -16.33 2.91 9.92
C LEU A 149 -17.46 2.64 10.92
N PRO A 150 -18.71 3.04 10.64
CA PRO A 150 -19.86 2.57 11.41
C PRO A 150 -19.93 1.03 11.45
N GLU A 151 -20.39 0.46 12.56
CA GLU A 151 -20.42 -1.01 12.79
C GLU A 151 -21.05 -1.80 11.62
N LYS A 152 -22.15 -1.31 11.06
CA LYS A 152 -22.83 -1.92 9.90
C LYS A 152 -21.98 -2.02 8.63
N TYR A 153 -20.88 -1.29 8.55
CA TYR A 153 -19.93 -1.30 7.44
C TYR A 153 -18.60 -1.96 7.80
N ARG A 154 -18.45 -2.41 9.05
CA ARG A 154 -17.22 -3.09 9.50
C ARG A 154 -17.26 -4.56 9.09
N ALA A 155 -16.20 -5.02 8.44
CA ALA A 155 -15.89 -6.42 8.20
C ALA A 155 -15.14 -7.04 9.40
N ASP A 156 -14.26 -6.28 10.06
CA ASP A 156 -13.51 -6.73 11.24
C ASP A 156 -13.08 -5.56 12.16
N SER A 157 -12.22 -5.85 13.14
CA SER A 157 -11.70 -4.88 14.13
C SER A 157 -10.81 -3.79 13.54
N ARG A 158 -10.18 -4.02 12.38
CA ARG A 158 -9.20 -3.11 11.76
C ARG A 158 -9.81 -1.79 11.29
N GLN A 159 -11.13 -1.78 11.16
CA GLN A 159 -11.93 -0.64 10.72
C GLN A 159 -12.54 0.15 11.88
N ARG A 160 -12.06 -0.08 13.12
CA ARG A 160 -12.48 0.64 14.32
C ARG A 160 -11.64 1.90 14.58
N GLY A 161 -10.37 1.90 14.18
CA GLY A 161 -9.45 3.02 14.35
C GLY A 161 -9.66 4.14 13.32
N ARG A 162 -8.92 5.24 13.49
CA ARG A 162 -8.91 6.37 12.55
C ARG A 162 -8.54 5.89 11.14
N LEU A 163 -9.29 6.34 10.13
CA LEU A 163 -9.05 6.02 8.73
C LEU A 163 -9.07 7.26 7.85
N ILE A 164 -8.20 7.31 6.85
CA ILE A 164 -8.23 8.30 5.77
C ILE A 164 -9.01 7.69 4.61
N GLN A 165 -10.11 8.30 4.20
CA GLN A 165 -10.85 7.88 3.01
C GLN A 165 -10.28 8.61 1.79
N ILE A 166 -9.98 7.89 0.72
CA ILE A 166 -9.37 8.43 -0.51
C ILE A 166 -10.21 8.08 -1.74
N THR A 167 -10.08 8.89 -2.80
CA THR A 167 -10.65 8.56 -4.12
C THR A 167 -9.70 7.81 -5.04
N ALA A 168 -8.39 7.82 -4.74
CA ALA A 168 -7.39 7.18 -5.58
C ALA A 168 -7.74 5.69 -5.75
N PRO A 169 -7.87 5.19 -7.00
CA PRO A 169 -8.21 3.80 -7.24
C PRO A 169 -7.19 2.84 -6.63
N ILE A 170 -7.68 1.87 -5.86
CA ILE A 170 -6.92 0.72 -5.35
C ILE A 170 -7.68 -0.57 -5.66
N ALA A 171 -6.99 -1.71 -5.62
CA ALA A 171 -7.57 -3.04 -5.85
C ALA A 171 -6.88 -4.08 -4.96
N PRO A 172 -7.36 -5.35 -4.91
CA PRO A 172 -6.62 -6.41 -4.23
C PRO A 172 -5.16 -6.43 -4.71
N GLY A 173 -4.21 -6.48 -3.79
CA GLY A 173 -2.77 -6.30 -4.05
C GLY A 173 -2.22 -4.89 -3.78
N SER A 174 -3.09 -3.87 -3.71
CA SER A 174 -2.71 -2.52 -3.26
C SER A 174 -2.62 -2.40 -1.74
N SER A 175 -3.06 -3.39 -0.97
CA SER A 175 -2.88 -3.40 0.49
C SER A 175 -1.40 -3.25 0.85
N GLY A 176 -1.09 -2.28 1.70
CA GLY A 176 0.25 -1.89 2.11
C GLY A 176 0.91 -0.83 1.23
N SER A 177 0.21 -0.30 0.21
CA SER A 177 0.74 0.78 -0.64
C SER A 177 0.85 2.09 0.15
N PRO A 178 1.90 2.89 -0.05
CA PRO A 178 1.95 4.24 0.51
C PRO A 178 0.91 5.13 -0.17
N VAL A 179 0.21 5.93 0.64
CA VAL A 179 -0.57 7.09 0.22
C VAL A 179 0.29 8.32 0.46
N LEU A 180 0.55 9.08 -0.60
CA LEU A 180 1.58 10.12 -0.63
C LEU A 180 0.95 11.48 -0.94
N THR A 181 1.49 12.55 -0.35
CA THR A 181 1.30 13.92 -0.85
C THR A 181 2.03 14.11 -2.18
N LEU A 182 1.80 15.22 -2.88
CA LEU A 182 2.56 15.57 -4.10
C LEU A 182 4.04 15.89 -3.82
N ASP A 183 4.40 16.14 -2.56
CA ASP A 183 5.79 16.27 -2.12
C ASP A 183 6.46 14.90 -1.93
N GLY A 184 5.69 13.80 -1.99
CA GLY A 184 6.21 12.44 -1.86
C GLY A 184 6.38 11.99 -0.40
N GLU A 185 5.69 12.65 0.52
CA GLU A 185 5.64 12.26 1.93
C GLU A 185 4.46 11.32 2.18
N VAL A 186 4.70 10.24 2.92
CA VAL A 186 3.67 9.25 3.26
C VAL A 186 2.73 9.84 4.31
N ILE A 187 1.44 9.85 4.02
CA ILE A 187 0.37 10.27 4.96
C ILE A 187 -0.50 9.09 5.40
N GLY A 188 -0.38 7.93 4.74
CA GLY A 188 -1.05 6.72 5.18
C GLY A 188 -0.64 5.47 4.41
N VAL A 189 -1.19 4.34 4.83
CA VAL A 189 -0.98 3.01 4.23
C VAL A 189 -2.31 2.50 3.71
N ALA A 190 -2.43 2.35 2.39
CA ALA A 190 -3.67 1.95 1.74
C ALA A 190 -4.07 0.52 2.14
N GLN A 191 -5.35 0.35 2.49
CA GLN A 191 -5.95 -0.92 2.85
C GLN A 191 -7.05 -1.26 1.83
N SER A 192 -6.87 -2.33 1.06
CA SER A 192 -7.91 -2.75 0.12
C SER A 192 -9.04 -3.44 0.88
N LEU A 193 -10.14 -2.72 1.07
CA LEU A 193 -11.31 -3.19 1.79
C LEU A 193 -12.51 -3.30 0.84
N VAL A 194 -13.30 -4.36 0.99
CA VAL A 194 -14.62 -4.46 0.36
C VAL A 194 -15.65 -3.95 1.34
N VAL A 195 -16.12 -2.72 1.15
CA VAL A 195 -17.15 -2.11 2.00
C VAL A 195 -18.45 -1.92 1.21
N GLY A 196 -19.50 -2.63 1.62
CA GLY A 196 -20.87 -2.40 1.13
C GLY A 196 -21.09 -2.57 -0.38
N GLY A 197 -20.19 -3.27 -1.10
CA GLY A 197 -20.32 -3.52 -2.54
C GLY A 197 -20.00 -2.30 -3.45
N GLY A 198 -19.44 -1.21 -2.90
CA GLY A 198 -19.01 -0.02 -3.64
C GLY A 198 -17.49 0.18 -3.65
N ASN A 199 -17.02 1.17 -4.43
CA ASN A 199 -15.61 1.58 -4.49
C ASN A 199 -15.32 2.64 -3.42
N LEU A 200 -15.12 2.22 -2.18
CA LEU A 200 -14.60 3.08 -1.10
C LEU A 200 -13.19 2.61 -0.71
N ASN A 201 -12.24 3.53 -0.73
CA ASN A 201 -10.83 3.24 -0.49
C ASN A 201 -10.39 3.93 0.79
N PHE A 202 -9.61 3.22 1.60
CA PHE A 202 -9.18 3.70 2.91
C PHE A 202 -7.68 3.50 3.09
N ALA A 203 -7.11 4.29 3.98
CA ALA A 203 -5.75 4.17 4.42
C ALA A 203 -5.64 4.35 5.93
N VAL A 204 -4.72 3.58 6.53
CA VAL A 204 -4.32 3.74 7.92
C VAL A 204 -3.42 4.97 8.02
N PRO A 205 -3.68 5.94 8.92
CA PRO A 205 -2.85 7.14 9.11
C PRO A 205 -1.36 6.83 9.36
N VAL A 206 -0.47 7.69 8.84
CA VAL A 206 0.98 7.51 9.02
C VAL A 206 1.43 7.56 10.48
N GLU A 207 0.67 8.21 11.36
CA GLU A 207 0.95 8.26 12.80
C GLU A 207 1.00 6.84 13.39
N ALA A 208 0.12 5.94 12.92
CA ALA A 208 0.14 4.55 13.36
C ALA A 208 1.43 3.82 12.95
N VAL A 209 2.02 4.17 11.81
CA VAL A 209 3.32 3.65 11.37
C VAL A 209 4.44 4.18 12.27
N LYS A 210 4.43 5.49 12.57
CA LYS A 210 5.42 6.11 13.47
C LYS A 210 5.36 5.52 14.88
N GLU A 211 4.15 5.35 15.42
CA GLU A 211 3.91 4.71 16.71
C GLU A 211 4.44 3.28 16.71
N LEU A 212 4.11 2.48 15.69
CA LEU A 212 4.58 1.09 15.59
C LEU A 212 6.10 1.01 15.47
N ALA A 213 6.72 1.87 14.65
CA ALA A 213 8.18 1.95 14.52
C ALA A 213 8.85 2.30 15.85
N GLY A 214 8.25 3.19 16.64
CA GLY A 214 8.74 3.57 17.98
C GLY A 214 8.73 2.43 19.00
N THR A 215 8.02 1.33 18.74
CA THR A 215 8.02 0.14 19.62
C THR A 215 9.22 -0.79 19.37
N ILE A 216 9.94 -0.61 18.26
CA ILE A 216 11.06 -1.47 17.88
C ILE A 216 12.25 -1.14 18.79
N ALA A 217 12.67 -2.10 19.61
CA ALA A 217 13.88 -1.97 20.42
C ALA A 217 15.14 -1.89 19.52
N LEU A 218 16.16 -1.16 19.98
CA LEU A 218 17.41 -0.94 19.22
C LEU A 218 18.12 -2.25 18.83
N ASP A 219 17.97 -3.31 19.62
CA ASP A 219 18.56 -4.64 19.40
C ASP A 219 17.53 -5.69 18.96
N ALA A 220 16.33 -5.25 18.56
CA ALA A 220 15.27 -6.13 18.11
C ALA A 220 15.74 -7.00 16.92
N LYS A 221 15.43 -8.29 17.00
CA LYS A 221 15.68 -9.24 15.93
C LYS A 221 14.36 -9.58 15.24
N PRO A 222 14.34 -9.69 13.89
CA PRO A 222 13.13 -10.07 13.19
C PRO A 222 12.67 -11.45 13.63
N ARG A 223 11.39 -11.55 14.00
CA ARG A 223 10.73 -12.82 14.28
C ARG A 223 10.43 -13.52 12.96
N PRO A 224 10.62 -14.84 12.84
CA PRO A 224 10.23 -15.57 11.65
C PRO A 224 8.76 -15.36 11.31
N PHE A 225 8.43 -15.40 10.02
CA PHE A 225 7.04 -15.41 9.58
C PHE A 225 6.35 -16.66 10.14
N GLN A 226 5.24 -16.45 10.83
CA GLN A 226 4.41 -17.52 11.36
C GLN A 226 2.96 -17.17 11.05
N PRO A 227 2.18 -18.09 10.46
CA PRO A 227 0.76 -17.88 10.28
C PRO A 227 0.09 -17.56 11.60
N PHE A 228 -0.76 -16.55 11.60
CA PHE A 228 -1.49 -16.14 12.78
C PHE A 228 -2.43 -17.25 13.24
N PRO A 229 -2.43 -17.62 14.53
CA PRO A 229 -3.20 -18.77 15.02
C PRO A 229 -4.69 -18.42 15.12
N TRP A 230 -5.42 -18.60 14.01
CA TRP A 230 -6.88 -18.38 13.93
C TRP A 230 -7.72 -19.24 14.88
N HIS A 231 -7.15 -20.33 15.43
CA HIS A 231 -7.85 -21.38 16.16
C HIS A 231 -8.50 -20.92 17.50
N ASN A 232 -8.23 -19.69 17.95
CA ASN A 232 -8.82 -19.13 19.17
C ASN A 232 -9.89 -18.04 18.91
N LEU A 233 -10.18 -17.71 17.64
CA LEU A 233 -11.13 -16.67 17.27
C LEU A 233 -12.31 -17.27 16.48
N VAL A 234 -13.42 -17.48 17.17
CA VAL A 234 -14.72 -17.90 16.62
C VAL A 234 -15.24 -16.77 15.69
N GLY A 235 -14.77 -16.69 14.45
CA GLY A 235 -15.25 -15.66 13.52
C GLY A 235 -14.55 -15.54 12.16
N SER A 236 -13.34 -16.07 11.98
CA SER A 236 -12.52 -15.71 10.80
C SER A 236 -12.70 -16.58 9.55
N MET A 237 -13.60 -17.57 9.55
CA MET A 237 -13.85 -18.43 8.38
C MET A 237 -14.52 -17.69 7.20
N ILE A 238 -14.97 -16.45 7.38
CA ILE A 238 -15.73 -15.71 6.35
C ILE A 238 -14.79 -15.03 5.33
N PHE A 239 -13.55 -14.69 5.69
CA PHE A 239 -12.65 -13.92 4.82
C PHE A 239 -12.12 -14.74 3.62
N PHE A 240 -11.75 -16.00 3.85
CA PHE A 240 -11.25 -16.89 2.80
C PHE A 240 -12.33 -17.36 1.81
N ALA A 241 -13.57 -17.52 2.28
CA ALA A 241 -14.65 -18.01 1.43
C ALA A 241 -15.05 -16.99 0.34
N VAL A 242 -14.97 -15.69 0.62
CA VAL A 242 -15.38 -14.65 -0.34
C VAL A 242 -14.34 -14.46 -1.46
N PHE A 243 -13.04 -14.51 -1.15
CA PHE A 243 -11.99 -14.36 -2.17
C PHE A 243 -11.84 -15.60 -3.06
N ALA A 244 -11.90 -16.81 -2.49
CA ALA A 244 -11.85 -18.04 -3.28
C ALA A 244 -13.07 -18.18 -4.22
N THR A 245 -14.25 -17.75 -3.79
CA THR A 245 -15.47 -17.86 -4.61
C THR A 245 -15.45 -16.89 -5.80
N VAL A 246 -14.91 -15.68 -5.66
CA VAL A 246 -14.80 -14.72 -6.77
C VAL A 246 -13.81 -15.20 -7.84
N LEU A 247 -12.70 -15.84 -7.45
CA LEU A 247 -11.74 -16.39 -8.42
C LEU A 247 -12.34 -17.56 -9.24
N VAL A 248 -13.13 -18.43 -8.60
CA VAL A 248 -13.80 -19.57 -9.28
C VAL A 248 -14.89 -19.09 -10.24
N VAL A 249 -15.63 -18.03 -9.89
CA VAL A 249 -16.69 -17.49 -10.76
C VAL A 249 -16.11 -16.84 -12.02
N VAL A 250 -15.00 -16.11 -11.91
CA VAL A 250 -14.34 -15.47 -13.08
C VAL A 250 -13.78 -16.51 -14.05
N GLN A 251 -13.20 -17.61 -13.57
CA GLN A 251 -12.71 -18.69 -14.45
C GLN A 251 -13.83 -19.49 -15.12
N ARG A 252 -15.04 -19.54 -14.54
CA ARG A 252 -16.19 -20.22 -15.14
C ARG A 252 -16.86 -19.39 -16.25
N VAL A 253 -16.85 -18.07 -16.13
CA VAL A 253 -17.47 -17.17 -17.13
C VAL A 253 -16.59 -17.06 -18.39
N GLY A 254 -15.26 -17.10 -18.26
CA GLY A 254 -14.34 -17.08 -19.42
C GLY A 254 -14.37 -18.29 -20.34
N ARG A 255 -15.07 -19.39 -19.97
CA ARG A 255 -15.17 -20.62 -20.78
C ARG A 255 -16.49 -20.74 -21.57
N LYS A 256 -17.46 -19.87 -21.35
CA LYS A 256 -18.76 -19.88 -22.06
C LYS A 256 -18.90 -18.64 -22.93
N GLY A 257 -18.19 -18.63 -24.05
CA GLY A 257 -18.24 -17.51 -25.00
C GLY A 257 -17.48 -17.77 -26.30
N SER A 258 -17.83 -18.85 -27.00
CA SER A 258 -17.46 -19.05 -28.40
C SER A 258 -18.72 -19.44 -29.18
N PRO A 259 -19.38 -18.52 -29.90
CA PRO A 259 -20.42 -18.89 -30.84
C PRO A 259 -19.78 -19.47 -32.10
N SER A 260 -19.89 -20.79 -32.26
CA SER A 260 -19.60 -21.51 -33.50
C SER A 260 -20.66 -21.21 -34.56
N GLU A 261 -20.17 -20.87 -35.76
CA GLU A 261 -20.77 -21.00 -37.10
C GLU A 261 -22.26 -21.35 -37.19
N THR A 262 -23.09 -20.39 -37.61
CA THR A 262 -24.37 -20.67 -38.27
C THR A 262 -24.12 -21.03 -39.73
N ARG A 263 -24.27 -22.32 -40.04
CA ARG A 263 -24.28 -22.88 -41.39
C ARG A 263 -25.64 -22.61 -42.04
N SER A 264 -25.63 -21.89 -43.16
CA SER A 264 -26.75 -21.70 -44.08
C SER A 264 -27.05 -22.99 -44.86
N VAL A 265 -28.30 -23.43 -44.92
CA VAL A 265 -28.87 -24.14 -46.07
C VAL A 265 -30.39 -23.88 -46.13
N ASN A 266 -30.83 -23.43 -47.30
CA ASN A 266 -32.17 -23.40 -47.92
C ASN A 266 -33.40 -23.80 -47.10
#